data_AF-A0A2Z6PGV8-F1
#
_entry.id   AF-A0A2Z6PGV8-F1
#
_cell.length_a   1.000
_cell.length_b   1.000
_cell.length_c   1.000
_cell.angle_alpha   90.00
_cell.angle_beta   90.00
_cell.angle_gamma   90.00
#
_symmetry.space_group_name_H-M   'P 1'
#
loop_
_entity.id
_entity.type
_entity.pdbx_description
1 polymer ?
#
loop_
_entity_poly.entity_id
_entity_poly.type
_entity_poly.pdbx_seq_one_letter_code
_entity_poly.pdbx_strand_id
1 'polypeptide(L)'
;MEDLNFLMCKAIENPGLTPSSSLRTSIMSVFEDTVVDNSIKKQREVGVEDYMGCASIHGVGPSIAIFDTIRDGCLDCICVYPAPLHSREQMQEIVGKMKSTLIDAAKAYEE
;
A
#
# COMPACT_ATOMS: atom_id res chain seq x y z
N MET A 1 -5.38 22.63 16.53
CA MET A 1 -4.39 22.53 15.43
C MET A 1 -4.25 21.05 15.13
N GLU A 2 -5.32 20.44 14.63
CA GLU A 2 -5.61 19.03 14.96
C GLU A 2 -5.85 18.14 13.74
N ASP A 3 -5.46 18.58 12.54
CA ASP A 3 -5.43 17.67 11.38
C ASP A 3 -4.30 18.09 10.42
N LEU A 4 -3.06 17.98 10.90
CA LEU A 4 -1.94 17.84 9.99
C LEU A 4 -1.96 16.38 9.55
N ASN A 5 -2.36 16.12 8.30
CA ASN A 5 -2.40 14.78 7.72
C ASN A 5 -1.08 14.06 8.06
N PHE A 6 -1.14 12.83 8.59
CA PHE A 6 0.02 11.99 8.95
C PHE A 6 1.12 12.04 7.89
N LEU A 7 0.72 12.07 6.63
CA LEU A 7 1.57 12.18 5.46
C LEU A 7 2.47 13.44 5.46
N MET A 8 1.89 14.57 5.87
CA MET A 8 2.57 15.85 6.00
C MET A 8 3.48 15.87 7.22
N CYS A 9 3.08 15.24 8.34
CA CYS A 9 3.97 15.03 9.49
C CYS A 9 5.22 14.24 9.07
N LYS A 10 5.04 13.16 8.30
CA LYS A 10 6.16 12.33 7.81
C LYS A 10 7.06 13.09 6.84
N ALA A 11 6.51 13.96 5.99
CA ALA A 11 7.30 14.83 5.13
C ALA A 11 8.11 15.87 5.93
N ILE A 12 7.55 16.41 7.02
CA ILE A 12 8.25 17.36 7.92
C ILE A 12 9.35 16.67 8.71
N GLU A 13 9.09 15.48 9.27
CA GLU A 13 10.08 14.67 9.99
C GLU A 13 11.24 14.24 9.09
N ASN A 14 10.99 14.12 7.78
CA ASN A 14 11.96 13.60 6.81
C ASN A 14 12.12 14.58 5.64
N PRO A 15 12.71 15.77 5.86
CA PRO A 15 12.82 16.82 4.84
C PRO A 15 13.66 16.41 3.62
N GLY A 16 14.44 15.33 3.74
CA GLY A 16 15.15 14.69 2.64
C GLY A 16 14.28 13.87 1.69
N LEU A 17 13.00 13.62 1.98
CA LEU A 17 12.04 12.91 1.12
C LEU A 17 11.36 13.85 0.13
N THR A 18 12.15 14.57 -0.64
CA THR A 18 11.70 15.40 -1.75
C THR A 18 11.39 14.57 -2.99
N PRO A 19 10.55 15.04 -3.93
CA PRO A 19 10.35 14.39 -5.22
C PRO A 19 11.66 14.02 -5.94
N SER A 20 12.66 14.90 -5.90
CA SER A 20 13.95 14.72 -6.58
C SER A 20 14.87 13.70 -5.90
N SER A 21 14.73 13.46 -4.60
CA SER A 21 15.44 12.38 -3.90
C SER A 21 14.76 11.04 -4.07
N SER A 22 13.42 10.98 -4.05
CA SER A 22 12.65 9.75 -4.28
C SER A 22 12.91 9.12 -5.66
N LEU A 23 13.31 9.92 -6.66
CA LEU A 23 13.70 9.42 -7.98
C LEU A 23 15.00 8.59 -7.99
N ARG A 24 15.81 8.65 -6.92
CA ARG A 24 17.11 7.95 -6.83
C ARG A 24 17.18 6.87 -5.77
N THR A 25 16.10 6.67 -5.00
CA THR A 25 16.08 5.75 -3.85
C THR A 25 14.75 5.01 -3.78
N SER A 26 14.78 3.69 -3.59
CA SER A 26 13.58 2.94 -3.18
C SER A 26 13.21 3.34 -1.76
N ILE A 27 12.08 4.02 -1.58
CA ILE A 27 11.56 4.41 -0.27
C ILE A 27 10.41 3.44 0.07
N MET A 28 10.53 2.76 1.20
CA MET A 28 9.46 1.96 1.77
C MET A 28 8.88 2.73 2.95
N SER A 29 7.63 3.13 2.83
CA SER A 29 6.86 3.70 3.95
C SER A 29 5.85 2.66 4.39
N VAL A 30 5.86 2.33 5.67
CA VAL A 30 4.90 1.42 6.30
C VAL A 30 4.13 2.22 7.33
N PHE A 31 2.81 2.08 7.36
CA PHE A 31 1.99 2.64 8.42
C PHE A 31 2.11 1.75 9.66
N GLU A 32 2.26 2.35 10.83
CA GLU A 32 2.42 1.60 12.09
C GLU A 32 1.13 0.83 12.43
N ASP A 33 -0.01 1.47 12.24
CA ASP A 33 -1.31 0.88 12.51
C ASP A 33 -1.83 0.09 11.31
N THR A 34 -2.25 -1.15 11.57
CA THR A 34 -2.98 -1.95 10.59
C THR A 34 -4.26 -1.25 10.17
N VAL A 35 -4.45 -1.09 8.85
CA VAL A 35 -5.71 -0.56 8.31
C VAL A 35 -6.74 -1.66 8.28
N VAL A 36 -7.81 -1.51 9.06
CA VAL A 36 -8.95 -2.44 9.09
C VAL A 36 -10.19 -1.74 8.53
N ASP A 37 -10.76 -2.30 7.47
CA ASP A 37 -11.97 -1.80 6.83
C ASP A 37 -13.10 -2.83 6.94
N ASN A 38 -14.12 -2.49 7.74
CA ASN A 38 -15.34 -3.28 7.90
C ASN A 38 -16.55 -2.59 7.25
N SER A 39 -16.31 -1.74 6.25
CA SER A 39 -17.36 -0.94 5.60
C SER A 39 -18.04 -1.63 4.43
N ILE A 40 -17.76 -2.92 4.16
CA ILE A 40 -18.30 -3.67 3.01
C ILE A 40 -19.83 -3.58 2.88
N LYS A 41 -20.56 -3.60 4.01
CA LYS A 41 -22.02 -3.41 3.98
C LYS A 41 -22.40 -2.05 3.38
N LYS A 42 -21.72 -0.99 3.84
CA LYS A 42 -21.94 0.38 3.37
C LYS A 42 -21.47 0.58 1.93
N GLN A 43 -20.34 -0.01 1.56
CA GLN A 43 -19.84 -0.05 0.18
C GLN A 43 -20.90 -0.60 -0.79
N ARG A 44 -21.54 -1.73 -0.42
CA ARG A 44 -22.62 -2.33 -1.22
C ARG A 44 -23.87 -1.45 -1.28
N GLU A 45 -24.24 -0.83 -0.17
CA GLU A 45 -25.39 0.09 -0.12
C GLU A 45 -25.23 1.29 -1.08
N VAL A 46 -24.00 1.78 -1.28
CA VAL A 46 -23.71 2.87 -2.22
C VAL A 46 -23.42 2.40 -3.65
N GLY A 47 -23.44 1.09 -3.91
CA GLY A 47 -23.21 0.52 -5.24
C GLY A 47 -21.76 0.57 -5.74
N VAL A 48 -20.78 0.66 -4.83
CA VAL A 48 -19.35 0.63 -5.19
C VAL A 48 -18.87 -0.82 -5.21
N GLU A 49 -18.38 -1.30 -6.36
CA GLU A 49 -17.90 -2.69 -6.48
C GLU A 49 -16.52 -2.88 -5.86
N ASP A 50 -15.61 -1.92 -6.08
CA ASP A 50 -14.24 -1.98 -5.61
C ASP A 50 -13.66 -0.57 -5.42
N TYR A 51 -12.71 -0.43 -4.51
CA TYR A 51 -12.02 0.82 -4.25
C TYR A 51 -10.66 0.58 -3.59
N MET A 52 -9.72 1.48 -3.86
CA MET A 52 -8.39 1.45 -3.26
C MET A 52 -8.15 2.65 -2.36
N GLY A 53 -7.60 2.41 -1.19
CA GLY A 53 -6.99 3.46 -0.37
C GLY A 53 -5.56 3.69 -0.85
N CYS A 54 -5.25 4.92 -1.27
CA CYS A 54 -3.91 5.31 -1.69
C CYS A 54 -3.39 6.43 -0.80
N ALA A 55 -2.19 6.26 -0.23
CA ALA A 55 -1.47 7.30 0.48
C ALA A 55 -0.06 7.45 -0.11
N SER A 56 0.43 8.69 -0.28
CA SER A 56 1.78 8.97 -0.78
C SER A 56 2.40 10.22 -0.15
N ILE A 57 3.59 10.08 0.46
CA ILE A 57 4.23 11.11 1.30
C ILE A 57 4.55 12.41 0.54
N HIS A 58 4.86 12.30 -0.75
CA HIS A 58 5.56 13.37 -1.48
C HIS A 58 4.95 13.72 -2.84
N GLY A 59 3.71 13.30 -3.12
CA GLY A 59 3.03 13.58 -4.40
C GLY A 59 3.64 12.91 -5.64
N VAL A 60 4.84 12.32 -5.51
CA VAL A 60 5.42 11.39 -6.48
C VAL A 60 4.79 10.01 -6.29
N GLY A 61 4.16 9.50 -7.34
CA GLY A 61 3.67 8.13 -7.38
C GLY A 61 4.85 7.16 -7.33
N PRO A 62 4.78 6.09 -6.51
CA PRO A 62 5.86 5.12 -6.43
C PRO A 62 5.99 4.35 -7.76
N SER A 63 7.18 3.81 -8.02
CA SER A 63 7.39 2.89 -9.15
C SER A 63 6.57 1.61 -8.97
N ILE A 64 6.37 1.16 -7.73
CA ILE A 64 5.46 0.09 -7.33
C ILE A 64 4.87 0.48 -5.99
N ALA A 65 3.54 0.46 -5.85
CA ALA A 65 2.83 0.64 -4.59
C ALA A 65 2.14 -0.66 -4.19
N ILE A 66 2.30 -1.06 -2.93
CA ILE A 66 1.50 -2.12 -2.31
C ILE A 66 0.71 -1.47 -1.19
N PHE A 67 -0.62 -1.57 -1.25
CA PHE A 67 -1.52 -1.09 -0.22
C PHE A 67 -2.25 -2.29 0.37
N ASP A 68 -1.97 -2.60 1.63
CA ASP A 68 -2.63 -3.64 2.38
C ASP A 68 -3.78 -3.09 3.23
N THR A 69 -4.84 -3.87 3.36
CA THR A 69 -5.98 -3.57 4.24
C THR A 69 -6.59 -4.88 4.69
N ILE A 70 -6.96 -4.98 5.97
CA ILE A 70 -7.77 -6.10 6.44
C ILE A 70 -9.23 -5.78 6.17
N ARG A 71 -9.86 -6.53 5.25
CA ARG A 71 -11.27 -6.39 4.88
C ARG A 71 -12.04 -7.63 5.29
N ASP A 72 -13.04 -7.46 6.15
CA ASP A 72 -13.85 -8.56 6.70
C ASP A 72 -12.98 -9.74 7.21
N GLY A 73 -11.87 -9.43 7.90
CA GLY A 73 -10.94 -10.41 8.46
C GLY A 73 -9.98 -11.06 7.46
N CYS A 74 -10.00 -10.65 6.19
CA CYS A 74 -9.10 -11.14 5.15
C CYS A 74 -8.08 -10.07 4.76
N LEU A 75 -6.85 -10.47 4.44
CA LEU A 75 -5.87 -9.57 3.84
C LEU A 75 -6.27 -9.26 2.40
N ASP A 76 -6.56 -7.99 2.14
CA ASP A 76 -6.68 -7.41 0.81
C ASP A 76 -5.38 -6.65 0.49
N CYS A 77 -4.84 -6.83 -0.72
CA CYS A 77 -3.60 -6.19 -1.16
C CYS A 77 -3.72 -5.68 -2.58
N ILE A 78 -3.54 -4.38 -2.76
CA ILE A 78 -3.62 -3.69 -4.05
C ILE A 78 -2.22 -3.35 -4.52
N CYS A 79 -1.88 -3.83 -5.73
CA CYS A 79 -0.61 -3.56 -6.38
C CYS A 79 -0.80 -2.54 -7.51
N VAL A 80 -0.27 -1.33 -7.32
CA VAL A 80 -0.35 -0.24 -8.30
C VAL A 80 1.03 -0.01 -8.89
N TYR A 81 1.12 -0.02 -10.21
CA TYR A 81 2.37 0.25 -10.93
C TYR A 81 2.09 0.95 -12.27
N PRO A 82 3.00 1.82 -12.73
CA PRO A 82 2.87 2.46 -14.03
C PRO A 82 3.21 1.47 -15.16
N ALA A 83 2.27 1.26 -16.07
CA ALA A 83 2.53 0.65 -17.37
C ALA A 83 2.88 1.75 -18.40
N PRO A 84 3.87 1.56 -19.28
CA PRO A 84 4.61 0.31 -19.54
C PRO A 84 5.94 0.20 -18.77
N LEU A 85 6.20 1.03 -17.76
CA LEU A 85 7.46 0.99 -17.01
C LEU A 85 7.71 -0.40 -16.40
N HIS A 86 6.66 -1.03 -15.88
CA HIS A 86 6.65 -2.45 -15.52
C HIS A 86 5.66 -3.22 -16.38
N SER A 87 6.04 -4.42 -16.83
CA SER A 87 5.13 -5.30 -17.55
C SER A 87 4.17 -6.02 -16.58
N ARG A 88 3.04 -6.47 -17.11
CA ARG A 88 2.07 -7.26 -16.34
C ARG A 88 2.70 -8.54 -15.82
N GLU A 89 3.49 -9.20 -16.66
CA GLU A 89 4.15 -10.47 -16.36
C GLU A 89 5.16 -10.31 -15.22
N GLN A 90 5.98 -9.26 -15.27
CA GLN A 90 6.94 -8.93 -14.21
C GLN A 90 6.22 -8.68 -12.88
N MET A 91 5.13 -7.93 -12.91
CA MET A 91 4.39 -7.60 -11.69
C MET A 91 3.61 -8.80 -11.14
N GLN A 92 3.10 -9.69 -11.99
CA GLN A 92 2.50 -10.95 -11.57
C GLN A 92 3.52 -11.86 -10.88
N GLU A 93 4.76 -11.92 -11.38
CA GLU A 93 5.83 -12.67 -10.73
C GLU A 93 6.14 -12.12 -9.33
N ILE A 94 6.23 -10.79 -9.20
CA ILE A 94 6.46 -10.11 -7.91
C ILE A 94 5.33 -10.43 -6.91
N VAL A 95 4.08 -10.24 -7.31
CA VAL A 95 2.91 -10.52 -6.46
C VAL A 95 2.82 -12.00 -6.10
N GLY A 96 3.15 -12.90 -7.04
CA GLY A 96 3.20 -14.34 -6.80
C GLY A 96 4.22 -14.71 -5.72
N LYS A 97 5.44 -14.16 -5.79
CA LYS A 97 6.48 -14.37 -4.76
C LYS A 97 6.06 -13.82 -3.41
N MET A 98 5.51 -12.60 -3.38
CA MET A 98 4.98 -11.98 -2.16
C MET A 98 3.94 -12.88 -1.47
N LYS A 99 2.96 -13.38 -2.23
CA LYS A 99 1.94 -14.30 -1.73
C LYS A 99 2.54 -15.57 -1.12
N SER A 100 3.48 -16.21 -1.83
CA SER A 100 4.14 -17.43 -1.32
C SER A 100 4.88 -17.17 -0.01
N THR A 101 5.65 -16.08 0.08
CA THR A 101 6.35 -15.70 1.31
C THR A 101 5.39 -15.48 2.48
N LEU A 102 4.27 -14.78 2.26
CA LEU A 102 3.27 -14.55 3.31
C LEU A 102 2.63 -15.86 3.80
N ILE A 103 2.29 -16.77 2.88
CA ILE A 103 1.72 -18.08 3.23
C ILE A 103 2.71 -18.90 4.04
N ASP A 104 3.98 -18.93 3.65
CA ASP A 104 4.99 -19.71 4.35
C ASP A 104 5.30 -19.13 5.74
N ALA A 105 5.35 -17.80 5.86
CA ALA A 105 5.47 -17.13 7.16
C ALA A 105 4.27 -17.40 8.08
N ALA A 106 3.05 -17.42 7.55
CA ALA A 106 1.85 -17.72 8.31
C ALA A 106 1.86 -19.14 8.90
N LYS A 107 2.30 -20.14 8.12
CA LYS A 107 2.45 -21.52 8.62
C LYS A 107 3.45 -21.60 9.77
N ALA A 108 4.56 -20.87 9.68
CA ALA A 108 5.58 -20.84 10.72
C ALA A 108 5.13 -20.11 11.99
N TYR A 109 4.08 -19.29 11.93
CA TYR A 109 3.51 -18.60 13.09
C TYR A 109 2.54 -19.48 13.90
N GLU A 110 2.03 -20.57 13.32
CA GLU A 110 1.15 -21.53 14.00
C GLU A 110 1.92 -22.61 14.79
N GLU A 111 3.25 -22.61 14.73
CA GLU A 111 4.16 -23.42 15.57
C GLU A 111 4.63 -22.66 16.83
#